data_AF-W7JL40-F1
#
_entry.id   AF-W7JL40-F1
#
_cell.length_a   1.000
_cell.length_b   1.000
_cell.length_c   1.000
_cell.angle_alpha   90.00
_cell.angle_beta   90.00
_cell.angle_gamma   90.00
#
_symmetry.space_group_name_H-M   'P 1'
#
loop_
_entity.id
_entity.type
_entity.pdbx_description
1 polymer ?
#
loop_
_entity_poly.entity_id
_entity_poly.type
_entity_poly.pdbx_seq_one_letter_code
_entity_poly.pdbx_strand_id
1 'polypeptide(L)'
;MHMNGENVKKQVCRTLHSMGGCNMYIRRMYRSLINNDDEDDEDNDDDDEEDKGVYNLKKDETATINKDIKELEEVISVEDITNISLKITSNENNKVAILKNELSDFYRKQCEKHKVKVEGSRGVLKSCYNLIKSELEKLQGSLNKYYLSLLKANVLTKKDAEKYIDNCLDSYDDFRKKMKETCEQKIIKYFNNED
;
A
#
# COMPACT_ATOMS: atom_id res chain seq x y z
N MET A 1 23.96 17.29 11.13
CA MET A 1 24.98 16.21 11.00
C MET A 1 24.45 15.18 10.01
N HIS A 2 25.14 14.94 8.87
CA HIS A 2 24.72 13.87 7.94
C HIS A 2 25.03 12.51 8.55
N MET A 3 24.00 11.69 8.78
CA MET A 3 24.18 10.29 9.14
C MET A 3 24.77 9.54 7.93
N ASN A 4 25.87 8.81 8.14
CA ASN A 4 26.42 7.93 7.11
C ASN A 4 25.39 6.84 6.74
N GLY A 5 25.28 6.47 5.46
CA GLY A 5 24.26 5.56 4.94
C GLY A 5 24.20 4.21 5.67
N GLU A 6 25.31 3.76 6.24
CA GLU A 6 25.37 2.53 7.06
C GLU A 6 24.62 2.64 8.41
N ASN A 7 24.62 3.83 9.02
CA ASN A 7 23.89 4.09 10.28
C ASN A 7 22.38 4.19 10.02
N VAL A 8 21.99 4.88 8.95
CA VAL A 8 20.59 4.99 8.47
C VAL A 8 20.01 3.59 8.25
N LYS A 9 20.76 2.74 7.54
CA LYS A 9 20.39 1.36 7.26
C LYS A 9 20.16 0.53 8.53
N LYS A 10 21.08 0.63 9.50
CA LYS A 10 21.00 -0.09 10.78
C LYS A 10 19.79 0.38 11.61
N GLN A 11 19.45 1.67 11.56
CA GLN A 11 18.31 2.23 12.27
C GLN A 11 16.98 1.80 11.64
N VAL A 12 16.83 1.94 10.32
CA VAL A 12 15.64 1.46 9.58
C VAL A 12 15.42 -0.04 9.80
N CYS A 13 16.50 -0.84 9.74
CA CYS A 13 16.41 -2.28 10.00
C CYS A 13 15.94 -2.62 11.42
N ARG A 14 16.44 -1.94 12.46
CA ARG A 14 16.05 -2.21 13.85
C ARG A 14 14.58 -1.87 14.09
N THR A 15 14.15 -0.71 13.61
CA THR A 15 12.79 -0.22 13.81
C THR A 15 11.77 -1.09 13.04
N LEU A 16 12.04 -1.42 11.77
CA LEU A 16 11.20 -2.36 11.01
C LEU A 16 11.10 -3.74 11.65
N HIS A 17 12.18 -4.24 12.27
CA HIS A 17 12.18 -5.52 12.97
C HIS A 17 11.31 -5.47 14.23
N SER A 18 11.36 -4.38 14.99
CA SER A 18 10.55 -4.22 16.22
C SER A 18 9.05 -4.02 15.96
N MET A 19 8.67 -3.54 14.77
CA MET A 19 7.32 -3.02 14.51
C MET A 19 6.42 -3.91 13.64
N GLY A 20 6.89 -5.08 13.19
CA GLY A 20 5.97 -6.12 12.67
C GLY A 20 5.16 -5.80 11.39
N GLY A 21 5.37 -4.64 10.74
CA GLY A 21 4.85 -4.30 9.41
C GLY A 21 3.68 -3.31 9.38
N CYS A 22 3.88 -2.19 8.65
CA CYS A 22 2.87 -1.31 8.01
C CYS A 22 3.63 -0.19 7.27
N ASN A 23 3.15 0.30 6.12
CA ASN A 23 3.88 1.29 5.29
C ASN A 23 4.07 2.66 5.96
N MET A 24 3.13 3.04 6.85
CA MET A 24 3.27 4.25 7.68
C MET A 24 4.60 4.30 8.43
N TYR A 25 5.13 3.15 8.85
CA TYR A 25 6.39 3.12 9.58
C TYR A 25 7.58 3.46 8.69
N ILE A 26 7.60 3.03 7.42
CA ILE A 26 8.64 3.44 6.45
C ILE A 26 8.63 4.96 6.28
N ARG A 27 7.45 5.57 6.16
CA ARG A 27 7.32 7.04 6.10
C ARG A 27 7.78 7.74 7.38
N ARG A 28 7.32 7.27 8.55
CA ARG A 28 7.66 7.83 9.88
C ARG A 28 9.16 7.72 10.15
N MET A 29 9.78 6.58 9.81
CA MET A 29 11.23 6.38 9.92
C MET A 29 11.99 7.33 9.01
N TYR A 30 11.62 7.46 7.73
CA TYR A 30 12.33 8.35 6.81
C TYR A 30 12.24 9.83 7.24
N ARG A 31 11.08 10.26 7.75
CA ARG A 31 10.92 11.61 8.33
C ARG A 31 11.78 11.84 9.56
N SER A 32 11.80 10.92 10.53
CA SER A 32 12.71 11.02 11.70
C SER A 32 14.19 10.96 11.34
N LEU A 33 14.56 10.37 10.19
CA LEU A 33 15.95 10.30 9.74
C LEU A 33 16.41 11.58 9.02
N ILE A 34 15.49 12.29 8.36
CA ILE A 34 15.74 13.57 7.70
C ILE A 34 15.65 14.74 8.68
N ASN A 35 14.65 14.73 9.57
CA ASN A 35 14.43 15.74 10.59
C ASN A 35 14.99 15.21 11.92
N ASN A 36 16.22 15.60 12.25
CA ASN A 36 16.86 15.29 13.55
C ASN A 36 16.32 16.16 14.70
N ASP A 37 15.16 16.80 14.54
CA ASP A 37 14.55 17.61 15.58
C ASP A 37 13.20 17.01 15.95
N ASP A 38 13.09 16.68 17.23
CA ASP A 38 11.85 16.42 17.94
C ASP A 38 10.90 17.60 17.69
N GLU A 39 9.91 17.43 16.82
CA GLU A 39 8.67 18.18 16.95
C GLU A 39 7.52 17.18 16.92
N ASP A 40 6.88 17.10 18.09
CA ASP A 40 5.54 16.58 18.30
C ASP A 40 4.60 17.17 17.25
N ASP A 41 4.03 16.31 16.42
CA ASP A 41 2.76 16.62 15.77
C ASP A 41 1.80 15.48 16.08
N GLU A 42 0.73 15.86 16.78
CA GLU A 42 -0.44 15.05 17.07
C GLU A 42 -1.05 14.57 15.76
N ASP A 43 -0.71 13.34 15.35
CA ASP A 43 -1.49 12.58 14.36
C ASP A 43 -2.86 12.25 15.00
N ASN A 44 -3.75 13.24 15.07
CA ASN A 44 -5.19 13.01 15.19
C ASN A 44 -5.70 12.49 13.84
N ASP A 45 -5.33 11.27 13.50
CA ASP A 45 -6.11 10.45 12.57
C ASP A 45 -7.12 9.68 13.41
N ASP A 46 -8.18 10.38 13.83
CA ASP A 46 -9.47 9.75 14.09
C ASP A 46 -9.91 9.09 12.78
N ASP A 47 -9.43 7.86 12.57
CA ASP A 47 -9.78 6.93 11.49
C ASP A 47 -11.23 6.39 11.65
N ASP A 48 -12.09 7.20 12.26
CA ASP A 48 -13.54 7.07 12.39
C ASP A 48 -14.26 7.99 11.37
N GLU A 49 -13.60 8.36 10.27
CA GLU A 49 -14.34 8.87 9.11
C GLU A 49 -15.26 7.74 8.60
N GLU A 50 -16.54 7.84 8.98
CA GLU A 50 -17.67 7.21 8.32
C GLU A 50 -17.38 7.18 6.82
N ASP A 51 -17.04 5.99 6.32
CA ASP A 51 -16.63 5.66 4.95
C ASP A 51 -17.65 6.18 3.93
N LYS A 52 -17.58 7.48 3.63
CA LYS A 52 -18.42 8.23 2.69
C LYS A 52 -17.90 8.06 1.26
N GLY A 53 -17.37 6.88 0.91
CA GLY A 53 -17.34 6.35 -0.46
C GLY A 53 -16.71 7.21 -1.58
N VAL A 54 -15.95 8.25 -1.27
CA VAL A 54 -15.27 9.09 -2.26
C VAL A 54 -13.84 9.31 -1.78
N TYR A 55 -12.93 8.45 -2.23
CA TYR A 55 -11.51 8.60 -1.95
C TYR A 55 -10.89 9.67 -2.87
N ASN A 56 -10.11 10.60 -2.31
CA ASN A 56 -9.35 11.59 -3.08
C ASN A 56 -8.27 10.88 -3.92
N LEU A 57 -8.47 10.82 -5.23
CA LEU A 57 -7.57 10.12 -6.15
C LEU A 57 -6.39 11.00 -6.56
N LYS A 58 -5.20 10.43 -6.49
CA LYS A 58 -3.97 11.01 -7.07
C LYS A 58 -3.76 10.49 -8.49
N LYS A 59 -2.95 11.22 -9.27
CA LYS A 59 -2.51 10.76 -10.60
C LYS A 59 -1.68 9.49 -10.45
N ASP A 60 -1.84 8.54 -11.38
CA ASP A 60 -1.00 7.34 -11.43
C ASP A 60 0.46 7.73 -11.76
N GLU A 61 1.38 7.31 -10.89
CA GLU A 61 2.81 7.62 -10.97
C GLU A 61 3.65 6.44 -11.50
N THR A 62 3.03 5.36 -12.00
CA THR A 62 3.73 4.15 -12.48
C THR A 62 4.82 4.48 -13.52
N ALA A 63 4.54 5.40 -14.45
CA ALA A 63 5.51 5.80 -15.47
C ALA A 63 6.73 6.53 -14.86
N THR A 64 6.50 7.37 -13.85
CA THR A 64 7.57 8.09 -13.14
C THR A 64 8.41 7.11 -12.33
N ILE A 65 7.79 6.18 -11.60
CA ILE A 65 8.48 5.13 -10.84
C ILE A 65 9.39 4.32 -11.76
N ASN A 66 8.87 3.86 -12.91
CA ASN A 66 9.66 3.10 -13.89
C ASN A 66 10.84 3.90 -14.47
N LYS A 67 10.71 5.22 -14.57
CA LYS A 67 11.80 6.09 -15.00
C LYS A 67 12.87 6.18 -13.91
N ASP A 68 12.49 6.45 -12.67
CA ASP A 68 13.40 6.55 -11.53
C ASP A 68 14.25 5.28 -11.39
N ILE A 69 13.66 4.10 -11.60
CA ILE A 69 14.35 2.80 -11.54
C ILE A 69 15.42 2.68 -12.62
N LYS A 70 15.09 3.09 -13.86
CA LYS A 70 16.04 3.04 -14.98
C LYS A 70 17.24 3.95 -14.76
N GLU A 71 17.04 5.06 -14.06
CA GLU A 71 18.06 6.05 -13.74
C GLU A 71 18.91 5.68 -12.51
N LEU A 72 18.59 4.60 -11.79
CA LEU A 72 19.42 4.11 -10.68
C LEU A 72 20.83 3.73 -11.13
N GLU A 73 21.81 4.10 -10.30
CA GLU A 73 23.19 3.66 -10.39
C GLU A 73 23.32 2.15 -10.12
N GLU A 74 24.46 1.55 -10.52
CA GLU A 74 24.72 0.12 -10.30
C GLU A 74 24.80 -0.26 -8.82
N VAL A 75 25.29 0.65 -7.98
CA VAL A 75 25.29 0.53 -6.52
C VAL A 75 24.30 1.54 -5.96
N ILE A 76 23.28 1.04 -5.28
CA ILE A 76 22.14 1.86 -4.87
C ILE A 76 22.30 2.30 -3.42
N SER A 77 22.04 3.58 -3.17
CA SER A 77 21.96 4.10 -1.81
C SER A 77 20.69 3.65 -1.10
N VAL A 78 20.76 3.53 0.23
CA VAL A 78 19.56 3.21 1.04
C VAL A 78 18.47 4.27 0.87
N GLU A 79 18.85 5.51 0.64
CA GLU A 79 17.95 6.63 0.36
C GLU A 79 17.16 6.42 -0.93
N ASP A 80 17.83 6.12 -2.05
CA ASP A 80 17.19 5.96 -3.35
C ASP A 80 16.15 4.82 -3.34
N ILE A 81 16.53 3.66 -2.80
CA ILE A 81 15.61 2.53 -2.74
C ILE A 81 14.44 2.78 -1.76
N THR A 82 14.68 3.55 -0.69
CA THR A 82 13.61 3.93 0.23
C THR A 82 12.62 4.87 -0.45
N ASN A 83 13.12 5.89 -1.15
CA ASN A 83 12.30 6.86 -1.88
C ASN A 83 11.44 6.17 -2.94
N ILE A 84 12.01 5.24 -3.70
CA ILE A 84 11.25 4.45 -4.69
C ILE A 84 10.21 3.56 -4.01
N SER A 85 10.56 2.88 -2.92
CA SER A 85 9.61 2.04 -2.16
C SER A 85 8.42 2.82 -1.62
N LEU A 86 8.67 4.06 -1.16
CA LEU A 86 7.64 4.98 -0.68
C LEU A 86 6.72 5.45 -1.81
N LYS A 87 7.27 5.79 -2.98
CA LYS A 87 6.50 6.15 -4.18
C LYS A 87 5.61 5.00 -4.64
N ILE A 88 6.19 3.79 -4.76
CA ILE A 88 5.43 2.57 -5.09
C ILE A 88 4.26 2.42 -4.13
N THR A 89 4.51 2.41 -2.83
CA THR A 89 3.40 2.13 -1.90
C THR A 89 2.33 3.22 -1.91
N SER A 90 2.73 4.49 -2.06
CA SER A 90 1.77 5.59 -2.22
C SER A 90 0.88 5.39 -3.45
N ASN A 91 1.49 5.05 -4.59
CA ASN A 91 0.78 4.84 -5.84
C ASN A 91 -0.13 3.60 -5.78
N GLU A 92 0.35 2.51 -5.16
CA GLU A 92 -0.42 1.28 -5.04
C GLU A 92 -1.59 1.42 -4.06
N ASN A 93 -1.44 2.17 -2.96
CA ASN A 93 -2.56 2.54 -2.09
C ASN A 93 -3.61 3.39 -2.82
N ASN A 94 -3.18 4.31 -3.69
CA ASN A 94 -4.09 5.07 -4.55
C ASN A 94 -4.88 4.14 -5.50
N LYS A 95 -4.22 3.14 -6.10
CA LYS A 95 -4.90 2.14 -6.94
C LYS A 95 -5.87 1.25 -6.15
N VAL A 96 -5.59 0.95 -4.88
CA VAL A 96 -6.55 0.25 -4.01
C VAL A 96 -7.77 1.13 -3.71
N ALA A 97 -7.59 2.44 -3.53
CA ALA A 97 -8.70 3.37 -3.39
C ALA A 97 -9.58 3.41 -4.66
N ILE A 98 -8.97 3.38 -5.84
CA ILE A 98 -9.70 3.24 -7.13
C ILE A 98 -10.51 1.94 -7.14
N LEU A 99 -9.91 0.81 -6.77
CA LEU A 99 -10.63 -0.47 -6.67
C LEU A 99 -11.85 -0.39 -5.74
N LYS A 100 -11.73 0.27 -4.58
CA LYS A 100 -12.88 0.46 -3.68
C LYS A 100 -13.99 1.27 -4.34
N ASN A 101 -13.66 2.35 -5.07
CA ASN A 101 -14.63 3.12 -5.84
C ASN A 101 -15.32 2.26 -6.91
N GLU A 102 -14.57 1.45 -7.66
CA GLU A 102 -15.13 0.53 -8.66
C GLU A 102 -16.11 -0.48 -8.03
N LEU A 103 -15.78 -1.03 -6.86
CA LEU A 103 -16.66 -1.95 -6.13
C LEU A 103 -17.91 -1.26 -5.58
N SER A 104 -17.80 -0.01 -5.13
CA SER A 104 -18.96 0.81 -4.76
C SER A 104 -19.92 1.01 -5.94
N ASP A 105 -19.38 1.36 -7.11
CA ASP A 105 -20.18 1.55 -8.33
C ASP A 105 -20.82 0.24 -8.81
N PHE A 106 -20.06 -0.87 -8.76
CA PHE A 106 -20.59 -2.20 -9.05
C PHE A 106 -21.74 -2.57 -8.10
N TYR A 107 -21.55 -2.37 -6.79
CA TYR A 107 -22.58 -2.60 -5.78
C TYR A 107 -23.84 -1.76 -6.02
N ARG A 108 -23.71 -0.47 -6.34
CA ARG A 108 -24.85 0.41 -6.67
C ARG A 108 -25.64 -0.13 -7.85
N LYS A 109 -24.97 -0.57 -8.92
CA LYS A 109 -25.61 -1.22 -10.08
C LYS A 109 -26.38 -2.49 -9.68
N GLN A 110 -25.87 -3.29 -8.75
CA GLN A 110 -26.60 -4.47 -8.25
C GLN A 110 -27.82 -4.09 -7.41
N CYS A 111 -27.74 -3.03 -6.59
CA CYS A 111 -28.89 -2.49 -5.85
C CYS A 111 -30.01 -2.07 -6.80
N GLU A 112 -29.66 -1.31 -7.85
CA GLU A 112 -30.60 -0.86 -8.89
C GLU A 112 -31.25 -2.05 -9.60
N LYS A 113 -30.45 -3.03 -10.04
CA LYS A 113 -30.92 -4.24 -10.72
C LYS A 113 -31.95 -5.02 -9.88
N HIS A 114 -31.71 -5.15 -8.58
CA HIS A 114 -32.57 -5.92 -7.67
C HIS A 114 -33.63 -5.06 -6.95
N LYS A 115 -33.70 -3.75 -7.25
CA LYS A 115 -34.63 -2.78 -6.63
C LYS A 115 -34.50 -2.71 -5.10
N VAL A 116 -33.28 -2.83 -4.59
CA VAL A 116 -32.94 -2.74 -3.16
C VAL A 116 -32.41 -1.34 -2.85
N LYS A 117 -32.79 -0.77 -1.70
CA LYS A 117 -32.22 0.51 -1.24
C LYS A 117 -30.76 0.33 -0.81
N VAL A 118 -29.89 1.24 -1.26
CA VAL A 118 -28.45 1.23 -1.01
C VAL A 118 -28.11 1.15 0.47
N GLU A 119 -28.86 1.83 1.34
CA GLU A 119 -28.62 1.81 2.79
C GLU A 119 -28.91 0.45 3.43
N GLY A 120 -29.88 -0.30 2.89
CA GLY A 120 -30.34 -1.58 3.43
C GLY A 120 -29.39 -2.76 3.17
N SER A 121 -28.46 -2.63 2.22
CA SER A 121 -27.52 -3.69 1.84
C SER A 121 -26.04 -3.32 2.01
N ARG A 122 -25.73 -2.21 2.71
CA ARG A 122 -24.36 -1.69 2.83
C ARG A 122 -23.40 -2.65 3.55
N GLY A 123 -23.92 -3.62 4.30
CA GLY A 123 -23.15 -4.63 5.02
C GLY A 123 -22.22 -5.46 4.11
N VAL A 124 -22.67 -5.84 2.91
CA VAL A 124 -21.84 -6.63 1.98
C VAL A 124 -20.65 -5.83 1.47
N LEU A 125 -20.87 -4.56 1.11
CA LEU A 125 -19.80 -3.66 0.65
C LEU A 125 -18.79 -3.38 1.76
N LYS A 126 -19.26 -3.12 2.99
CA LYS A 126 -18.39 -2.94 4.17
C LYS A 126 -17.53 -4.20 4.42
N SER A 127 -18.13 -5.38 4.28
CA SER A 127 -17.38 -6.64 4.40
C SER A 127 -16.28 -6.77 3.34
N CYS A 128 -16.54 -6.36 2.09
CA CYS A 128 -15.53 -6.33 1.03
C CYS A 128 -14.38 -5.38 1.37
N TYR A 129 -14.66 -4.17 1.87
CA TYR A 129 -13.60 -3.23 2.25
C TYR A 129 -12.74 -3.72 3.41
N ASN A 130 -13.36 -4.36 4.41
CA ASN A 130 -12.62 -4.98 5.52
C ASN A 130 -11.71 -6.11 5.02
N LEU A 131 -12.17 -6.93 4.08
CA LEU A 131 -11.37 -7.98 3.45
C LEU A 131 -10.17 -7.38 2.72
N ILE A 132 -10.39 -6.35 1.90
CA ILE A 132 -9.32 -5.63 1.18
C ILE A 132 -8.29 -5.07 2.16
N LYS A 133 -8.73 -4.43 3.25
CA LYS A 133 -7.83 -3.89 4.29
C LYS A 133 -6.95 -4.99 4.89
N SER A 134 -7.57 -6.07 5.38
CA SER A 134 -6.85 -7.19 6.00
C SER A 134 -5.85 -7.85 5.05
N GLU A 135 -6.23 -8.11 3.79
CA GLU A 135 -5.34 -8.75 2.83
C GLU A 135 -4.22 -7.80 2.35
N LEU A 136 -4.50 -6.49 2.26
CA LEU A 136 -3.49 -5.47 1.96
C LEU A 136 -2.42 -5.40 3.06
N GLU A 137 -2.84 -5.43 4.33
CA GLU A 137 -1.93 -5.44 5.48
C GLU A 137 -0.99 -6.67 5.44
N LYS A 138 -1.52 -7.85 5.09
CA LYS A 138 -0.71 -9.06 4.92
C LYS A 138 0.30 -8.94 3.78
N LEU A 139 -0.13 -8.43 2.63
CA LEU A 139 0.74 -8.20 1.48
C LEU A 139 1.88 -7.23 1.85
N GLN A 140 1.54 -6.09 2.45
CA GLN A 140 2.51 -5.09 2.89
C GLN A 140 3.48 -5.68 3.91
N GLY A 141 3.01 -6.49 4.85
CA GLY A 141 3.86 -7.22 5.79
C GLY A 141 4.88 -8.14 5.09
N SER A 142 4.47 -8.83 4.02
CA SER A 142 5.36 -9.68 3.22
C SER A 142 6.42 -8.85 2.47
N LEU A 143 5.99 -7.78 1.78
CA LEU A 143 6.89 -6.90 1.04
C LEU A 143 7.91 -6.20 1.96
N ASN A 144 7.49 -5.79 3.16
CA ASN A 144 8.38 -5.20 4.16
C ASN A 144 9.45 -6.18 4.64
N LYS A 145 9.14 -7.48 4.76
CA LYS A 145 10.15 -8.50 5.09
C LYS A 145 11.19 -8.65 3.97
N TYR A 146 10.75 -8.60 2.72
CA TYR A 146 11.68 -8.61 1.59
C TYR A 146 12.55 -7.36 1.57
N TYR A 147 11.95 -6.18 1.76
CA TYR A 147 12.65 -4.91 1.86
C TYR A 147 13.73 -4.91 2.95
N LEU A 148 13.39 -5.41 4.14
CA LEU A 148 14.32 -5.61 5.25
C LEU A 148 15.53 -6.47 4.87
N SER A 149 15.33 -7.51 4.07
CA SER A 149 16.45 -8.38 3.65
C SER A 149 17.41 -7.66 2.69
N LEU A 150 16.89 -6.80 1.81
CA LEU A 150 17.70 -5.95 0.93
C LEU A 150 18.52 -4.95 1.74
N LEU A 151 17.90 -4.32 2.74
CA LEU A 151 18.61 -3.41 3.64
C LEU A 151 19.66 -4.12 4.50
N LYS A 152 19.62 -5.43 4.66
CA LYS A 152 20.69 -6.16 5.37
C LYS A 152 21.85 -6.58 4.45
N ALA A 153 21.70 -6.51 3.12
CA ALA A 153 22.74 -6.91 2.19
C ALA A 153 23.94 -5.94 2.21
N ASN A 154 25.19 -6.41 2.26
CA ASN A 154 26.35 -5.52 2.38
C ASN A 154 26.44 -4.47 1.25
N VAL A 155 26.09 -4.88 0.02
CA VAL A 155 25.99 -4.01 -1.15
C VAL A 155 24.62 -4.22 -1.76
N LEU A 156 23.92 -3.13 -2.09
CA LEU A 156 22.64 -3.17 -2.79
C LEU A 156 22.90 -2.85 -4.27
N THR A 157 22.63 -3.81 -5.15
CA THR A 157 22.84 -3.61 -6.59
C THR A 157 21.56 -3.17 -7.27
N LYS A 158 21.69 -2.54 -8.44
CA LYS A 158 20.55 -2.23 -9.33
C LYS A 158 19.63 -3.42 -9.57
N LYS A 159 20.23 -4.57 -9.86
CA LYS A 159 19.51 -5.81 -10.11
C LYS A 159 18.69 -6.29 -8.90
N ASP A 160 19.21 -6.11 -7.68
CA ASP A 160 18.49 -6.48 -6.46
C ASP A 160 17.28 -5.57 -6.24
N ALA A 161 17.44 -4.27 -6.51
CA ALA A 161 16.36 -3.29 -6.45
C ALA A 161 15.28 -3.54 -7.50
N GLU A 162 15.67 -3.74 -8.77
CA GLU A 162 14.74 -4.07 -9.86
C GLU A 162 13.90 -5.30 -9.51
N LYS A 163 14.54 -6.38 -9.04
CA LYS A 163 13.84 -7.60 -8.63
C LYS A 163 12.86 -7.36 -7.48
N TYR A 164 13.21 -6.51 -6.51
CA TYR A 164 12.30 -6.16 -5.42
C TYR A 164 11.10 -5.35 -5.91
N ILE A 165 11.34 -4.41 -6.81
CA ILE A 165 10.30 -3.52 -7.32
C ILE A 165 9.34 -4.29 -8.22
N ASP A 166 9.85 -5.11 -9.14
CA ASP A 166 9.02 -5.99 -9.97
C ASP A 166 8.13 -6.85 -9.09
N ASN A 167 8.69 -7.47 -8.05
CA ASN A 167 7.92 -8.25 -7.09
C ASN A 167 6.86 -7.41 -6.35
N CYS A 168 7.14 -6.15 -6.02
CA CYS A 168 6.13 -5.26 -5.44
C CYS A 168 4.99 -5.02 -6.43
N LEU A 169 5.30 -4.58 -7.65
CA LEU A 169 4.31 -4.24 -8.67
C LEU A 169 3.43 -5.44 -9.02
N ASP A 170 4.04 -6.60 -9.26
CA ASP A 170 3.33 -7.85 -9.55
C ASP A 170 2.42 -8.27 -8.40
N SER A 171 2.93 -8.25 -7.16
CA SER A 171 2.14 -8.67 -6.00
C SER A 171 0.95 -7.76 -5.74
N TYR A 172 1.10 -6.45 -5.94
CA TYR A 172 -0.02 -5.50 -5.80
C TYR A 172 -1.04 -5.65 -6.94
N ASP A 173 -0.59 -5.93 -8.16
CA ASP A 173 -1.49 -6.16 -9.29
C ASP A 173 -2.33 -7.43 -9.12
N ASP A 174 -1.68 -8.54 -8.75
CA ASP A 174 -2.35 -9.79 -8.43
C ASP A 174 -3.34 -9.63 -7.26
N PHE A 175 -2.93 -8.89 -6.23
CA PHE A 175 -3.80 -8.55 -5.11
C PHE A 175 -5.07 -7.84 -5.58
N ARG A 176 -4.94 -6.77 -6.38
CA ARG A 176 -6.11 -6.00 -6.86
C ARG A 176 -7.05 -6.86 -7.69
N LYS A 177 -6.51 -7.65 -8.64
CA LYS A 177 -7.31 -8.56 -9.48
C LYS A 177 -8.08 -9.55 -8.62
N LYS A 178 -7.40 -10.24 -7.71
CA LYS A 178 -8.00 -11.21 -6.79
C LYS A 178 -9.07 -10.58 -5.91
N MET A 179 -8.80 -9.41 -5.34
CA MET A 179 -9.77 -8.71 -4.47
C MET A 179 -10.99 -8.24 -5.25
N LYS A 180 -10.82 -7.73 -6.47
CA LYS A 180 -11.93 -7.36 -7.34
C LYS A 180 -12.85 -8.54 -7.59
N GLU A 181 -12.30 -9.64 -8.11
CA GLU A 181 -13.07 -10.85 -8.43
C GLU A 181 -13.78 -11.42 -7.19
N THR A 182 -13.06 -11.54 -6.07
CA THR A 182 -13.61 -12.07 -4.81
C THR A 182 -14.77 -11.20 -4.29
N CYS A 183 -14.61 -9.88 -4.33
CA CYS A 183 -15.61 -8.95 -3.83
C CYS A 183 -16.83 -8.86 -4.77
N GLU A 184 -16.63 -8.82 -6.09
CA GLU A 184 -17.72 -8.84 -7.06
C GLU A 184 -18.55 -10.12 -6.94
N GLN A 185 -17.90 -11.29 -6.82
CA GLN A 185 -18.59 -12.56 -6.58
C GLN A 185 -19.39 -12.55 -5.28
N LYS A 186 -18.79 -12.02 -4.19
CA LYS A 186 -19.48 -11.91 -2.90
C LYS A 186 -20.71 -11.00 -2.97
N ILE A 187 -20.61 -9.88 -3.69
CA ILE A 187 -21.75 -8.97 -3.92
C ILE A 187 -22.83 -9.67 -4.74
N ILE A 188 -22.47 -10.36 -5.83
CA ILE A 188 -23.44 -11.10 -6.66
C ILE A 188 -24.19 -12.15 -5.83
N LYS A 189 -23.47 -12.98 -5.08
CA LYS A 189 -24.04 -14.02 -4.21
C LYS A 189 -25.06 -13.45 -3.22
N TYR A 190 -24.71 -12.35 -2.56
CA TYR A 190 -25.61 -11.65 -1.63
C TYR A 190 -26.93 -11.25 -2.29
N PHE A 191 -26.90 -10.69 -3.51
CA PHE A 191 -28.12 -10.28 -4.20
C PHE A 191 -28.91 -11.44 -4.81
N ASN A 192 -28.25 -12.56 -5.13
CA ASN A 192 -28.91 -13.77 -5.63
C ASN A 192 -29.47 -14.67 -4.51
N ASN A 193 -29.23 -14.36 -3.24
CA ASN A 193 -29.51 -15.21 -2.08
C ASN A 193 -28.80 -16.58 -2.17
N GLU A 194 -27.58 -16.60 -2.72
CA GLU A 194 -26.71 -17.78 -2.74
C GLU A 194 -25.72 -17.68 -1.58
N ASP A 195 -25.96 -18.40 -0.48
CA ASP A 195 -25.00 -18.53 0.63
C ASP A 195 -23.73 -19.30 0.21
#